data_AF-A0A261Q6G9-F1
#
_entry.id   AF-A0A261Q6G9-F1
#
_cell.length_a   1.000
_cell.length_b   1.000
_cell.length_c   1.000
_cell.angle_alpha   90.00
_cell.angle_beta   90.00
_cell.angle_gamma   90.00
#
_symmetry.space_group_name_H-M   'P 1'
#
loop_
_entity.id
_entity.type
_entity.pdbx_description
1 polymer ?
#
loop_
_entity_poly.entity_id
_entity_poly.type
_entity_poly.pdbx_seq_one_letter_code
_entity_poly.pdbx_strand_id
1 'polypeptide(L)'
;MPNLSKTTLLALSLVIVGGILIIYCIKTANSFFLPCLVAILTAFGLGILEPQKGWKFALLEVAILWVGYWVFTNFPENETRQSVELLALGISTVIAFACSALIGFVRRA
;
A
#
# COMPACT_ATOMS: atom_id res chain seq x y z
N MET A 1 -12.30 -8.16 -27.59
CA MET A 1 -11.98 -8.30 -26.15
C MET A 1 -11.75 -6.91 -25.54
N PRO A 2 -12.75 -6.24 -24.93
CA PRO A 2 -12.62 -4.85 -24.48
C PRO A 2 -12.82 -4.63 -22.96
N ASN A 3 -12.47 -5.61 -22.09
CA ASN A 3 -12.65 -5.49 -20.64
C ASN A 3 -11.41 -5.00 -19.87
N LEU A 4 -10.30 -4.69 -20.55
CA LEU A 4 -9.04 -4.34 -19.90
C LEU A 4 -9.09 -2.97 -19.17
N SER A 5 -9.91 -2.00 -19.60
CA SER A 5 -9.84 -0.65 -19.00
C SER A 5 -10.51 -0.55 -17.63
N LYS A 6 -11.62 -1.28 -17.40
CA LYS A 6 -12.41 -1.17 -16.18
C LYS A 6 -11.69 -1.75 -14.96
N THR A 7 -11.06 -2.91 -15.12
CA THR A 7 -10.25 -3.55 -14.07
C THR A 7 -9.02 -2.73 -13.72
N THR A 8 -8.31 -2.18 -14.72
CA THR A 8 -7.16 -1.30 -14.48
C THR A 8 -7.56 0.00 -13.77
N LEU A 9 -8.71 0.59 -14.10
CA LEU A 9 -9.28 1.75 -13.39
C LEU A 9 -9.65 1.44 -11.95
N LEU A 10 -10.28 0.29 -11.70
CA LEU A 10 -10.62 -0.15 -10.34
C LEU A 10 -9.36 -0.41 -9.50
N ALA A 11 -8.36 -1.08 -10.06
CA ALA A 11 -7.06 -1.28 -9.40
C ALA A 11 -6.39 0.04 -9.05
N LEU A 12 -6.39 1.02 -9.97
CA LEU A 12 -5.85 2.35 -9.72
C LEU A 12 -6.59 3.06 -8.57
N SER A 13 -7.93 3.03 -8.58
CA SER A 13 -8.72 3.63 -7.50
C SER A 13 -8.44 2.96 -6.16
N LEU A 14 -8.25 1.64 -6.14
CA LEU A 14 -7.93 0.89 -4.93
C LEU A 14 -6.56 1.25 -4.37
N VAL A 15 -5.55 1.42 -5.23
CA VAL A 15 -4.20 1.89 -4.82
C VAL A 15 -4.26 3.28 -4.20
N ILE A 16 -4.99 4.21 -4.83
CA ILE A 16 -5.08 5.60 -4.35
C ILE A 16 -5.81 5.65 -3.01
N VAL A 17 -6.99 5.03 -2.94
CA VAL A 17 -7.79 4.98 -1.70
C VAL A 17 -7.04 4.24 -0.61
N GLY A 18 -6.42 3.12 -0.94
CA GLY A 18 -5.60 2.31 -0.03
C GLY A 18 -4.43 3.09 0.56
N GLY A 19 -3.63 3.74 -0.30
CA GLY A 19 -2.51 4.57 0.15
C GLY A 19 -2.93 5.70 1.08
N ILE A 20 -4.02 6.42 0.76
CA ILE A 20 -4.57 7.47 1.62
C ILE A 20 -5.00 6.89 2.98
N LEU A 21 -5.68 5.75 2.97
CA LEU A 21 -6.15 5.09 4.19
C LEU A 21 -4.98 4.64 5.08
N ILE A 22 -3.93 4.09 4.48
CA ILE A 22 -2.72 3.67 5.20
C ILE A 22 -2.03 4.87 5.82
N ILE A 23 -1.86 5.98 5.09
CA ILE A 23 -1.26 7.22 5.63
C ILE A 23 -2.11 7.77 6.80
N TYR A 24 -3.44 7.76 6.64
CA TYR A 24 -4.36 8.15 7.71
C TYR A 24 -4.22 7.26 8.95
N CYS A 25 -4.08 5.94 8.75
CA CYS A 25 -3.81 4.99 9.82
C CYS A 25 -2.44 5.22 10.47
N ILE A 26 -1.39 5.53 9.72
CA ILE A 26 -0.06 5.84 10.27
C ILE A 26 -0.14 7.08 11.19
N LYS A 27 -0.88 8.11 10.79
CA LYS A 27 -1.06 9.34 11.60
C LYS A 27 -1.96 9.17 12.81
N THR A 28 -2.99 8.33 12.70
CA THR A 28 -4.01 8.19 13.75
C THR A 28 -3.63 7.11 14.77
N ALA A 29 -2.96 6.05 14.33
CA ALA A 29 -2.73 4.87 15.15
C ALA A 29 -1.45 5.00 15.98
N ASN A 30 -1.57 4.78 17.29
CA ASN A 30 -0.43 4.56 18.20
C ASN A 30 0.18 3.16 18.03
N SER A 31 -0.21 2.40 17.00
CA SER A 31 0.14 0.99 16.82
C SER A 31 0.40 0.66 15.36
N PHE A 32 1.47 -0.10 15.12
CA PHE A 32 1.94 -0.47 13.78
C PHE A 32 1.05 -1.49 13.05
N PHE A 33 0.17 -2.21 13.75
CA PHE A 33 -0.68 -3.26 13.16
C PHE A 33 -1.80 -2.73 12.26
N LEU A 34 -2.37 -1.57 12.58
CA LEU A 34 -3.47 -0.95 11.83
C LEU A 34 -3.10 -0.65 10.37
N PRO A 35 -2.03 0.12 10.08
CA PRO A 35 -1.63 0.38 8.70
C PRO A 35 -1.21 -0.89 7.96
N CYS A 36 -0.64 -1.86 8.68
CA CYS A 36 -0.22 -3.14 8.14
C CYS A 36 -1.41 -3.99 7.65
N LEU A 37 -2.49 -4.08 8.44
CA LEU A 37 -3.72 -4.78 8.06
C LEU A 37 -4.35 -4.18 6.80
N VAL A 38 -4.39 -2.85 6.72
CA VAL A 38 -4.92 -2.14 5.55
C VAL A 38 -4.05 -2.42 4.31
N ALA A 39 -2.73 -2.38 4.46
CA ALA A 39 -1.79 -2.71 3.38
C ALA A 39 -1.93 -4.14 2.86
N ILE A 40 -2.19 -5.12 3.75
CA ILE A 40 -2.46 -6.51 3.35
C ILE A 40 -3.76 -6.59 2.55
N LEU A 41 -4.82 -5.93 3.00
CA LEU A 41 -6.12 -5.95 2.33
C LEU A 41 -6.07 -5.29 0.95
N THR A 42 -5.37 -4.16 0.81
CA THR A 42 -5.21 -3.48 -0.48
C THR A 42 -4.36 -4.31 -1.43
N ALA A 43 -3.22 -4.84 -0.97
CA ALA A 43 -2.36 -5.71 -1.77
C ALA A 43 -3.06 -6.99 -2.22
N PHE A 44 -3.89 -7.57 -1.35
CA PHE A 44 -4.69 -8.76 -1.69
C PHE A 44 -5.75 -8.45 -2.75
N GLY A 45 -6.50 -7.35 -2.59
CA GLY A 45 -7.47 -6.89 -3.59
C GLY A 45 -6.83 -6.62 -4.95
N LEU A 46 -5.66 -5.98 -4.94
CA LEU A 46 -4.86 -5.70 -6.14
C LEU A 46 -4.38 -6.96 -6.85
N GLY A 47 -3.88 -7.94 -6.11
CA GLY A 47 -3.44 -9.22 -6.68
C GLY A 47 -4.58 -10.01 -7.34
N ILE A 48 -5.81 -9.88 -6.83
CA ILE A 48 -7.00 -10.49 -7.43
C ILE A 48 -7.44 -9.73 -8.69
N LEU A 49 -7.45 -8.39 -8.65
CA LEU A 49 -7.92 -7.51 -9.71
C LEU A 49 -7.00 -7.48 -10.94
N GLU A 50 -5.68 -7.41 -10.75
CA GLU A 50 -4.69 -7.23 -11.81
C GLU A 50 -3.46 -8.16 -11.61
N PRO A 51 -3.60 -9.49 -11.78
CA PRO A 51 -2.52 -10.44 -11.50
C PRO A 51 -1.31 -10.30 -12.45
N GLN A 52 -1.50 -9.85 -13.69
CA GLN A 52 -0.39 -9.72 -14.66
C GLN A 52 0.42 -8.43 -14.52
N LYS A 53 -0.16 -7.36 -13.95
CA LYS A 53 0.53 -6.08 -13.73
C LYS A 53 0.61 -5.70 -12.25
N GLY A 54 0.30 -6.62 -11.34
CA GLY A 54 0.28 -6.37 -9.88
C GLY A 54 1.56 -5.69 -9.38
N TRP A 55 2.73 -6.16 -9.84
CA TRP A 55 4.03 -5.54 -9.55
C TRP A 55 4.13 -4.03 -9.88
N LYS A 56 3.50 -3.55 -10.95
CA LYS A 56 3.48 -2.12 -11.31
C LYS A 56 2.62 -1.31 -10.35
N PHE A 57 1.48 -1.86 -9.96
CA PHE A 57 0.58 -1.21 -9.01
C PHE A 57 1.13 -1.23 -7.59
N ALA A 58 1.81 -2.30 -7.18
CA ALA A 58 2.52 -2.36 -5.91
C ALA A 58 3.62 -1.31 -5.82
N LEU A 59 4.38 -1.09 -6.91
CA LEU A 59 5.40 -0.06 -6.96
C LEU A 59 4.78 1.35 -6.89
N LEU A 60 3.63 1.56 -7.52
CA LEU A 60 2.85 2.79 -7.41
C LEU A 60 2.34 3.00 -5.97
N GLU A 61 1.84 1.95 -5.31
CA GLU A 61 1.37 2.01 -3.92
C GLU A 61 2.52 2.35 -2.96
N VAL A 62 3.69 1.73 -3.14
CA VAL A 62 4.91 2.08 -2.39
C VAL A 62 5.30 3.54 -2.60
N ALA A 63 5.26 4.02 -3.84
CA ALA A 63 5.56 5.42 -4.16
C ALA A 63 4.56 6.39 -3.48
N ILE A 64 3.26 6.06 -3.49
CA ILE A 64 2.23 6.86 -2.83
C ILE A 64 2.42 6.87 -1.31
N LEU A 65 2.77 5.74 -0.70
CA LEU A 65 3.04 5.68 0.74
C LEU A 65 4.23 6.55 1.14
N TRP A 66 5.32 6.47 0.37
CA TRP A 66 6.52 7.29 0.61
C TRP A 66 6.26 8.78 0.40
N VAL A 67 5.72 9.15 -0.76
CA VAL A 67 5.42 10.55 -1.10
C VAL A 67 4.36 11.10 -0.14
N GLY A 68 3.32 10.35 0.12
CA GLY A 68 2.26 10.76 1.03
C GLY A 68 2.74 10.91 2.46
N TYR A 69 3.59 10.01 2.96
CA TYR A 69 4.24 10.24 4.25
C TYR A 69 5.06 11.53 4.26
N TRP A 70 5.84 11.80 3.21
CA TRP A 70 6.63 13.02 3.15
C TRP A 70 5.79 14.30 3.06
N VAL A 71 4.67 14.27 2.31
CA VAL A 71 3.74 15.39 2.16
C VAL A 71 2.94 15.65 3.44
N PHE A 72 2.55 14.59 4.17
CA PHE A 72 1.74 14.72 5.39
C PHE A 72 2.56 14.80 6.68
N THR A 73 3.82 14.39 6.68
CA THR A 73 4.74 14.53 7.82
C THR A 73 5.23 15.97 7.91
N ASN A 74 4.54 16.75 8.74
CA ASN A 74 5.10 17.99 9.28
C ASN A 74 6.10 17.61 10.38
N PHE A 75 7.24 18.33 10.42
CA PHE A 75 8.38 18.12 11.31
C PHE A 75 8.00 17.49 12.68
N PRO A 76 8.57 16.33 13.03
CA PRO A 76 8.14 15.56 14.19
C PRO A 76 8.55 16.27 15.48
N GLU A 77 7.56 16.54 16.34
CA GLU A 77 7.75 17.12 17.67
C GLU A 77 8.15 16.05 18.71
N ASN A 78 8.12 14.74 18.35
CA ASN A 78 8.42 13.62 19.24
C ASN A 78 9.13 12.45 18.49
N GLU A 79 10.39 12.18 18.85
CA GLU A 79 11.23 11.14 18.20
C GLU A 79 10.68 9.71 18.34
N THR A 80 10.00 9.41 19.46
CA THR A 80 9.43 8.08 19.70
C THR A 80 8.28 7.77 18.75
N ARG A 81 7.44 8.77 18.41
CA ARG A 81 6.35 8.61 17.43
C ARG A 81 6.89 8.43 16.02
N GLN A 82 7.91 9.21 15.65
CA GLN A 82 8.56 9.11 14.34
C GLN A 82 9.14 7.71 14.09
N SER A 83 9.78 7.11 15.10
CA SER A 83 10.34 5.75 14.99
C SER A 83 9.26 4.69 14.71
N VAL A 84 8.08 4.81 15.33
CA VAL A 84 6.95 3.90 15.12
C VAL A 84 6.32 4.10 13.74
N GLU A 85 6.21 5.35 13.29
CA GLU A 85 5.70 5.67 11.95
C GLU A 85 6.63 5.14 10.84
N LEU A 86 7.94 5.35 10.97
CA LEU A 86 8.92 4.86 9.99
C LEU A 86 8.91 3.32 9.92
N LEU A 87 8.81 2.65 11.07
CA LEU A 87 8.75 1.20 11.16
C LEU A 87 7.44 0.66 10.55
N ALA A 88 6.31 1.30 10.83
CA ALA A 88 5.02 0.95 10.24
C ALA A 88 5.02 1.14 8.71
N LEU A 89 5.65 2.22 8.23
CA LEU A 89 5.77 2.51 6.81
C LEU A 89 6.67 1.51 6.09
N GLY A 90 7.81 1.16 6.69
CA GLY A 90 8.73 0.15 6.17
C GLY A 90 8.10 -1.25 6.09
N ILE A 91 7.42 -1.68 7.15
CA ILE A 91 6.73 -2.98 7.17
C ILE A 91 5.61 -3.01 6.14
N SER A 92 4.79 -1.95 6.06
CA SER A 92 3.67 -1.88 5.12
C SER A 92 4.14 -1.90 3.66
N THR A 93 5.28 -1.25 3.34
CA THR A 93 5.85 -1.28 1.99
C THR A 93 6.40 -2.65 1.60
N VAL A 94 7.12 -3.32 2.50
CA VAL A 94 7.61 -4.69 2.26
C VAL A 94 6.45 -5.66 2.06
N ILE A 95 5.39 -5.55 2.86
CA ILE A 95 4.22 -6.43 2.78
C ILE A 95 3.41 -6.15 1.52
N ALA A 96 3.15 -4.87 1.18
CA ALA A 96 2.43 -4.53 -0.05
C ALA A 96 3.16 -5.10 -1.28
N PHE A 97 4.48 -4.99 -1.31
CA PHE A 97 5.31 -5.55 -2.37
C PHE A 97 5.32 -7.08 -2.38
N ALA A 98 5.55 -7.72 -1.21
CA ALA A 98 5.63 -9.18 -1.10
C ALA A 98 4.28 -9.86 -1.39
N CYS A 99 3.17 -9.36 -0.85
CA CYS A 99 1.83 -9.89 -1.11
C CYS A 99 1.46 -9.73 -2.59
N SER A 100 1.71 -8.56 -3.19
CA SER A 100 1.42 -8.37 -4.61
C SER A 100 2.28 -9.26 -5.51
N ALA A 101 3.56 -9.45 -5.18
CA ALA A 101 4.45 -10.35 -5.92
C ALA A 101 4.01 -11.81 -5.78
N LEU A 102 3.74 -12.29 -4.56
CA LEU A 102 3.33 -13.66 -4.28
C LEU A 102 2.03 -14.02 -5.02
N ILE A 103 1.01 -13.18 -4.98
CA ILE A 103 -0.27 -13.45 -5.66
C ILE A 103 -0.09 -13.47 -7.18
N GLY A 104 0.77 -12.57 -7.71
CA GLY A 104 1.13 -12.56 -9.13
C GLY A 104 1.86 -13.84 -9.57
N PHE A 105 2.77 -14.38 -8.74
CA PHE A 105 3.48 -15.63 -9.02
C PHE A 105 2.58 -16.86 -8.87
N VAL A 106 1.75 -16.92 -7.81
CA VAL A 106 0.83 -18.05 -7.55
C VAL A 106 -0.20 -18.22 -8.66
N ARG A 107 -0.68 -17.14 -9.28
CA ARG A 107 -1.58 -17.22 -10.44
C ARG A 107 -0.88 -17.48 -11.77
N ARG A 108 0.46 -17.44 -11.79
CA ARG A 108 1.28 -17.68 -12.98
C ARG A 108 1.86 -19.09 -13.02
N ALA A 109 1.98 -19.75 -11.87
CA ALA A 109 2.31 -21.16 -11.71
C ALA A 109 1.07 -22.05 -11.87
#